data_AF-X1FIK6-F1
#
_entry.id   AF-X1FIK6-F1
#
_cell.length_a   1.000
_cell.length_b   1.000
_cell.length_c   1.000
_cell.angle_alpha   90.00
_cell.angle_beta   90.00
_cell.angle_gamma   90.00
#
_symmetry.space_group_name_H-M   'P 1'
#
loop_
_entity.id
_entity.type
_entity.pdbx_description
1 polymer ?
#
loop_
_entity_poly.entity_id
_entity_poly.type
_entity_poly.pdbx_seq_one_letter_code
_entity_poly.pdbx_strand_id
1 'polypeptide(L)'
;RHNMGIDAPIEELAGMYDVPLETALQMQKMLGQLTEDRFQIDLEGGFEDFTPPPPDIRQKLQRPLHKSELFTLEYSEKAEACFTEILPELMKLQAEPHLPTLSEFPQLIEDLYYQAWDINHPTVLTYTTYILLKIGNEFRDVRDYAVEILRLFWQVIIPDKYKKFRDLFIERYALYCHGCLLPLGLIELDRELDPLQAVDGEYRVKATDFFREWIRLSSFLRE
;
A
#
# COMPACT_ATOMS: atom_id res chain seq x y z
N ARG A 1 20.39 2.16 -9.08
CA ARG A 1 21.52 1.44 -8.47
C ARG A 1 21.42 1.59 -6.96
N HIS A 2 20.52 0.89 -6.26
CA HIS A 2 20.14 1.32 -4.91
C HIS A 2 20.65 0.36 -3.82
N ASN A 3 21.31 0.88 -2.78
CA ASN A 3 21.51 0.20 -1.49
C ASN A 3 20.64 0.90 -0.46
N MET A 4 19.75 0.16 0.22
CA MET A 4 18.78 0.74 1.16
C MET A 4 17.94 1.89 0.57
N GLY A 5 17.69 1.88 -0.75
CA GLY A 5 16.95 2.95 -1.44
C GLY A 5 17.78 4.15 -1.89
N ILE A 6 19.09 4.18 -1.61
CA ILE A 6 20.00 5.26 -2.02
C ILE A 6 20.85 4.81 -3.20
N ASP A 7 20.95 5.66 -4.24
CA ASP A 7 21.76 5.37 -5.41
C ASP A 7 23.26 5.34 -5.05
N ALA A 8 23.90 4.18 -5.19
CA ALA A 8 25.31 3.93 -4.86
C ALA A 8 26.07 3.34 -6.07
N PRO A 9 27.27 3.85 -6.41
CA PRO A 9 28.16 3.25 -7.40
C PRO A 9 28.60 1.84 -6.98
N ILE A 10 28.80 0.94 -7.95
CA ILE A 10 29.16 -0.45 -7.64
C ILE A 10 30.57 -0.57 -7.05
N GLU A 11 31.44 0.38 -7.37
CA GLU A 11 32.77 0.53 -6.81
C GLU A 11 32.72 0.80 -5.30
N GLU A 12 31.76 1.64 -4.88
CA GLU A 12 31.53 1.95 -3.47
C GLU A 12 30.97 0.73 -2.73
N LEU A 13 30.00 0.04 -3.32
CA LEU A 13 29.44 -1.20 -2.74
C LEU A 13 30.49 -2.32 -2.65
N ALA A 14 31.32 -2.50 -3.68
CA ALA A 14 32.40 -3.47 -3.67
C ALA A 14 33.39 -3.21 -2.52
N GLY A 15 33.76 -1.94 -2.30
CA GLY A 15 34.59 -1.52 -1.18
C GLY A 15 33.92 -1.71 0.19
N MET A 16 32.63 -1.37 0.31
CA MET A 16 31.87 -1.51 1.56
C MET A 16 31.75 -2.96 2.03
N TYR A 17 31.60 -3.90 1.10
CA TYR A 17 31.36 -5.32 1.41
C TYR A 17 32.61 -6.19 1.27
N ASP A 18 33.79 -5.59 1.07
CA ASP A 18 35.08 -6.29 0.86
C ASP A 18 35.00 -7.35 -0.25
N VAL A 19 34.30 -7.01 -1.34
CA VAL A 19 34.14 -7.87 -2.52
C VAL A 19 35.04 -7.33 -3.63
N PRO A 20 35.86 -8.17 -4.30
CA PRO A 20 36.62 -7.73 -5.45
C PRO A 20 35.72 -7.10 -6.52
N LEU A 21 36.09 -5.93 -7.04
CA LEU A 21 35.27 -5.18 -8.01
C LEU A 21 34.86 -6.03 -9.22
N GLU A 22 35.76 -6.88 -9.71
CA GLU A 22 35.49 -7.78 -10.83
C GLU A 22 34.38 -8.79 -10.50
N THR A 23 34.38 -9.35 -9.29
CA THR A 23 33.32 -10.23 -8.78
C THR A 23 32.00 -9.49 -8.64
N ALA A 24 32.02 -8.26 -8.11
CA ALA A 24 30.82 -7.43 -7.98
C ALA A 24 30.19 -7.11 -9.35
N LEU A 25 31.02 -6.78 -10.35
CA LEU A 25 30.58 -6.54 -11.73
C LEU A 25 30.02 -7.82 -12.39
N GLN A 26 30.62 -8.99 -12.15
CA GLN A 26 30.10 -10.26 -12.65
C GLN A 26 28.75 -10.61 -12.02
N MET A 27 28.61 -10.44 -10.70
CA MET A 27 27.34 -10.65 -9.99
C MET A 27 26.26 -9.69 -10.51
N GLN A 28 26.60 -8.41 -10.75
CA GLN A 28 25.68 -7.44 -11.34
C GLN A 28 25.22 -7.87 -12.74
N LYS A 29 26.14 -8.33 -13.59
CA LYS A 29 25.81 -8.79 -14.94
C LYS A 29 24.88 -10.01 -14.93
N MET A 30 25.14 -10.98 -14.05
CA MET A 30 24.28 -12.16 -13.89
C MET A 30 22.89 -11.79 -13.38
N LEU A 31 22.82 -10.88 -12.40
CA LEU A 31 21.54 -10.36 -11.90
C LEU A 31 20.79 -9.61 -13.00
N GLY A 32 21.47 -8.72 -13.74
CA GLY A 32 20.89 -7.99 -14.88
C GLY A 32 20.21 -8.92 -15.89
N GLN A 33 20.92 -9.95 -16.33
CA GLN A 33 20.41 -10.95 -17.29
C GLN A 33 19.22 -11.76 -16.76
N LEU A 34 19.17 -12.04 -15.45
CA LEU A 34 18.02 -12.70 -14.83
C LEU A 34 16.81 -11.76 -14.66
N THR A 35 17.07 -10.46 -14.53
CA THR A 35 16.05 -9.45 -14.19
C THR A 35 15.42 -8.73 -15.37
N GLU A 36 16.13 -8.54 -16.48
CA GLU A 36 15.68 -7.66 -17.57
C GLU A 36 14.37 -8.13 -18.22
N ASP A 37 14.15 -9.43 -18.44
CA ASP A 37 12.91 -9.88 -19.11
C ASP A 37 11.85 -10.48 -18.17
N ARG A 38 12.26 -11.13 -17.08
CA ARG A 38 11.34 -11.89 -16.22
C ARG A 38 10.70 -11.06 -15.12
N PHE A 39 11.37 -10.01 -14.64
CA PHE A 39 10.91 -9.25 -13.48
C PHE A 39 10.46 -7.83 -13.81
N GLN A 40 10.58 -7.41 -15.08
CA GLN A 40 10.08 -6.12 -15.54
C GLN A 40 8.59 -6.18 -15.91
N ILE A 41 7.85 -5.23 -15.37
CA ILE A 41 6.49 -4.89 -15.76
C ILE A 41 6.51 -3.44 -16.24
N ASP A 42 5.91 -3.22 -17.39
CA ASP A 42 5.73 -1.88 -17.93
C ASP A 42 4.58 -1.18 -17.17
N LEU A 43 4.82 0.01 -16.64
CA LEU A 43 3.87 0.74 -15.80
C LEU A 43 4.00 2.23 -16.09
N GLU A 44 2.86 2.88 -16.30
CA GLU A 44 2.75 4.34 -16.47
C GLU A 44 2.11 4.94 -15.22
N GLY A 45 2.74 5.98 -14.68
CA GLY A 45 2.32 6.63 -13.42
C GLY A 45 3.12 6.18 -12.20
N GLY A 46 2.50 6.34 -11.03
CA GLY A 46 3.15 6.19 -9.73
C GLY A 46 3.63 7.53 -9.17
N PHE A 47 4.20 7.50 -7.98
CA PHE A 47 4.58 8.71 -7.25
C PHE A 47 6.05 9.03 -7.48
N GLU A 48 6.33 10.19 -8.09
CA GLU A 48 7.71 10.65 -8.32
C GLU A 48 8.44 10.99 -7.01
N ASP A 49 7.71 11.47 -6.01
CA ASP A 49 8.21 11.90 -4.70
C ASP A 49 8.20 10.77 -3.64
N PHE A 50 7.92 9.53 -4.06
CA PHE A 50 7.85 8.39 -3.15
C PHE A 50 9.01 7.43 -3.36
N THR A 51 9.72 7.12 -2.26
CA THR A 51 10.73 6.06 -2.26
C THR A 51 10.09 4.76 -1.75
N PRO A 52 10.07 3.69 -2.58
CA PRO A 52 9.53 2.41 -2.15
C PRO A 52 10.29 1.84 -0.94
N PRO A 53 9.63 1.11 -0.02
CA PRO A 53 10.29 0.56 1.16
C PRO A 53 11.43 -0.39 0.77
N PRO A 54 12.47 -0.53 1.60
CA PRO A 54 13.55 -1.49 1.37
C PRO A 54 13.06 -2.96 1.49
N PRO A 55 13.81 -3.94 0.94
CA PRO A 55 13.35 -5.33 0.83
C PRO A 55 12.95 -6.01 2.15
N ASP A 56 13.62 -5.69 3.25
CA ASP A 56 13.31 -6.19 4.60
C ASP A 56 11.93 -5.72 5.09
N ILE A 57 11.57 -4.48 4.78
CA ILE A 57 10.23 -3.93 5.07
C ILE A 57 9.18 -4.53 4.15
N ARG A 58 9.52 -4.80 2.87
CA ARG A 58 8.60 -5.45 1.92
C ARG A 58 8.13 -6.83 2.39
N GLN A 59 9.01 -7.60 3.04
CA GLN A 59 8.62 -8.91 3.60
C GLN A 59 7.60 -8.76 4.73
N LYS A 60 7.73 -7.72 5.56
CA LYS A 60 6.82 -7.46 6.68
C LYS A 60 5.43 -7.02 6.22
N LEU A 61 5.32 -6.41 5.03
CA LEU A 61 4.03 -6.03 4.42
C LEU A 61 3.14 -7.24 4.08
N GLN A 62 3.68 -8.47 4.05
CA GLN A 62 2.91 -9.68 3.79
C GLN A 62 2.15 -10.17 5.03
N ARG A 63 2.28 -9.51 6.19
CA ARG A 63 1.54 -9.87 7.41
C ARG A 63 0.21 -9.11 7.49
N PRO A 64 -0.84 -9.71 8.06
CA PRO A 64 -2.10 -9.01 8.35
C PRO A 64 -1.86 -7.71 9.13
N LEU A 65 -2.66 -6.68 8.87
CA LEU A 65 -2.60 -5.37 9.50
C LEU A 65 -2.60 -5.47 11.03
N HIS A 66 -3.51 -6.25 11.62
CA HIS A 66 -3.64 -6.44 13.08
C HIS A 66 -2.44 -7.17 13.72
N LYS A 67 -1.59 -7.83 12.91
CA LYS A 67 -0.36 -8.53 13.34
C LYS A 67 0.91 -7.87 12.81
N SER A 68 0.77 -6.75 12.12
CA SER A 68 1.89 -6.09 11.47
C SER A 68 2.71 -5.30 12.49
N GLU A 69 4.00 -5.58 12.54
CA GLU A 69 4.97 -4.81 13.32
C GLU A 69 5.31 -3.45 12.67
N LEU A 70 4.82 -3.20 11.45
CA LEU A 70 5.05 -1.95 10.71
C LEU A 70 4.19 -0.80 11.22
N PHE A 71 3.10 -1.11 11.92
CA PHE A 71 2.09 -0.15 12.32
C PHE A 71 1.91 -0.15 13.82
N THR A 72 1.67 1.04 14.37
CA THR A 72 1.24 1.25 15.74
C THR A 72 -0.18 1.80 15.69
N LEU A 73 -1.09 1.11 16.36
CA LEU A 73 -2.49 1.51 16.48
C LEU A 73 -2.68 2.32 17.76
N GLU A 74 -3.26 3.50 17.62
CA GLU A 74 -3.46 4.48 18.67
C GLU A 74 -4.93 4.46 19.13
N TYR A 75 -5.13 4.31 20.43
CA TYR A 75 -6.44 4.25 21.08
C TYR A 75 -6.66 5.45 22.00
N SER A 76 -6.30 6.64 21.51
CA SER A 76 -6.45 7.89 22.25
C SER A 76 -7.91 8.35 22.27
N GLU A 77 -8.28 9.21 23.23
CA GLU A 77 -9.61 9.86 23.25
C GLU A 77 -9.94 10.58 21.94
N LYS A 78 -8.92 11.14 21.27
CA LYS A 78 -9.07 11.79 19.97
C LYS A 78 -9.41 10.78 18.87
N ALA A 79 -8.72 9.64 18.83
CA ALA A 79 -8.98 8.58 17.86
C ALA A 79 -10.38 7.97 18.08
N GLU A 80 -10.79 7.78 19.34
CA GLU A 80 -12.14 7.30 19.71
C GLU A 80 -13.23 8.29 19.30
N ALA A 81 -13.01 9.59 19.49
CA ALA A 81 -13.94 10.63 19.05
C ALA A 81 -14.13 10.60 17.53
N CYS A 82 -13.03 10.57 16.77
CA CYS A 82 -13.07 10.46 15.31
C CYS A 82 -13.71 9.13 14.85
N PHE A 83 -13.43 8.02 15.53
CA PHE A 83 -14.05 6.73 15.24
C PHE A 83 -15.58 6.77 15.43
N THR A 84 -16.04 7.44 16.49
CA THR A 84 -17.48 7.60 16.77
C THR A 84 -18.20 8.36 15.66
N GLU A 85 -17.54 9.32 15.02
CA GLU A 85 -18.11 10.09 13.90
C GLU A 85 -18.31 9.24 12.63
N ILE A 86 -17.46 8.24 12.39
CA ILE A 86 -17.54 7.37 11.20
C ILE A 86 -18.42 6.13 11.41
N LEU A 87 -18.77 5.79 12.67
CA LEU A 87 -19.61 4.63 13.01
C LEU A 87 -20.90 4.53 12.17
N PRO A 88 -21.68 5.62 11.92
CA PRO A 88 -22.91 5.50 11.14
C PRO A 88 -22.71 4.99 9.73
N GLU A 89 -21.63 5.40 9.04
CA GLU A 89 -21.31 4.91 7.69
C GLU A 89 -20.80 3.47 7.75
N LEU A 90 -19.96 3.17 8.72
CA LEU A 90 -19.44 1.84 8.96
C LEU A 90 -20.55 0.80 9.22
N MET A 91 -21.58 1.18 9.98
CA MET A 91 -22.74 0.32 10.22
C MET A 91 -23.52 -0.02 8.94
N LYS A 92 -23.46 0.81 7.90
CA LYS A 92 -24.10 0.50 6.60
C LYS A 92 -23.36 -0.60 5.84
N LEU A 93 -22.08 -0.82 6.14
CA LEU A 93 -21.27 -1.86 5.53
C LEU A 93 -21.44 -3.23 6.19
N GLN A 94 -21.92 -3.28 7.43
CA GLN A 94 -22.08 -4.54 8.16
C GLN A 94 -23.44 -5.19 7.89
N ALA A 95 -23.43 -6.51 7.67
CA ALA A 95 -24.64 -7.30 7.57
C ALA A 95 -25.32 -7.54 8.93
N GLU A 96 -24.54 -7.51 10.02
CA GLU A 96 -25.01 -7.72 11.38
C GLU A 96 -24.89 -6.43 12.22
N PRO A 97 -25.84 -6.13 13.11
CA PRO A 97 -25.96 -4.83 13.78
C PRO A 97 -25.06 -4.70 15.02
N HIS A 98 -23.85 -5.28 15.00
CA HIS A 98 -22.91 -5.08 16.09
C HIS A 98 -22.20 -3.73 15.89
N LEU A 99 -22.17 -2.90 16.93
CA LEU A 99 -21.34 -1.71 16.96
C LEU A 99 -19.91 -2.15 17.30
N PRO A 100 -18.94 -2.03 16.38
CA PRO A 100 -17.56 -2.36 16.69
C PRO A 100 -16.95 -1.29 17.56
N THR A 101 -16.03 -1.71 18.41
CA THR A 101 -15.12 -0.84 19.13
C THR A 101 -13.92 -0.48 18.26
N LEU A 102 -13.22 0.60 18.60
CA LEU A 102 -11.97 0.97 17.91
C LEU A 102 -10.91 -0.15 17.99
N SER A 103 -10.95 -0.96 19.05
CA SER A 103 -10.06 -2.13 19.22
C SER A 103 -10.34 -3.27 18.23
N GLU A 104 -11.58 -3.41 17.78
CA GLU A 104 -12.00 -4.43 16.80
C GLU A 104 -11.83 -3.93 15.36
N PHE A 105 -11.69 -2.61 15.18
CA PHE A 105 -11.61 -1.95 13.88
C PHE A 105 -10.51 -2.49 12.94
N PRO A 106 -9.27 -2.82 13.39
CA PRO A 106 -8.27 -3.41 12.49
C PRO A 106 -8.71 -4.74 11.87
N GLN A 107 -9.39 -5.59 12.65
CA GLN A 107 -9.90 -6.86 12.16
C GLN A 107 -11.05 -6.65 11.18
N LEU A 108 -11.94 -5.70 11.46
CA LEU A 108 -13.03 -5.35 10.56
C LEU A 108 -12.53 -4.86 9.19
N ILE A 109 -11.49 -4.03 9.16
CA ILE A 109 -10.87 -3.57 7.91
C ILE A 109 -10.35 -4.76 7.09
N GLU A 110 -9.71 -5.73 7.76
CA GLU A 110 -9.23 -6.94 7.10
C GLU A 110 -10.36 -7.80 6.57
N ASP A 111 -11.41 -8.02 7.36
CA ASP A 111 -12.56 -8.83 6.96
C ASP A 111 -13.25 -8.22 5.73
N LEU A 112 -13.48 -6.90 5.73
CA LEU A 112 -14.03 -6.18 4.57
C LEU A 112 -13.08 -6.20 3.38
N TYR A 113 -11.77 -6.08 3.61
CA TYR A 113 -10.78 -6.21 2.56
C TYR A 113 -10.84 -7.60 1.91
N TYR A 114 -10.83 -8.68 2.69
CA TYR A 114 -10.88 -10.04 2.13
C TYR A 114 -12.20 -10.32 1.39
N GLN A 115 -13.32 -9.76 1.86
CA GLN A 115 -14.61 -9.84 1.18
C GLN A 115 -14.61 -9.06 -0.15
N ALA A 116 -14.07 -7.85 -0.17
CA ALA A 116 -14.06 -7.00 -1.36
C ALA A 116 -13.02 -7.44 -2.40
N TRP A 117 -11.87 -7.94 -1.94
CA TRP A 117 -10.71 -8.22 -2.77
C TRP A 117 -10.69 -9.66 -3.32
N ASP A 118 -11.40 -10.58 -2.68
CA ASP A 118 -11.46 -12.02 -3.03
C ASP A 118 -10.08 -12.67 -3.20
N ILE A 119 -9.08 -12.14 -2.51
CA ILE A 119 -7.71 -12.69 -2.44
C ILE A 119 -7.28 -12.66 -0.98
N ASN A 120 -6.92 -13.82 -0.44
CA ASN A 120 -6.46 -13.98 0.93
C ASN A 120 -4.97 -13.59 1.07
N HIS A 121 -4.65 -12.34 0.71
CA HIS A 121 -3.29 -11.81 0.77
C HIS A 121 -3.31 -10.37 1.31
N PRO A 122 -2.66 -10.05 2.44
CA PRO A 122 -2.81 -8.75 3.10
C PRO A 122 -2.00 -7.61 2.45
N THR A 123 -1.04 -7.92 1.57
CA THR A 123 -0.12 -6.94 0.95
C THR A 123 -0.78 -5.70 0.36
N VAL A 124 -1.92 -5.82 -0.34
CA VAL A 124 -2.56 -4.63 -0.92
C VAL A 124 -3.02 -3.70 0.20
N LEU A 125 -3.75 -4.22 1.20
CA LEU A 125 -4.20 -3.46 2.37
C LEU A 125 -3.03 -2.83 3.14
N THR A 126 -2.04 -3.63 3.51
CA THR A 126 -0.92 -3.17 4.35
C THR A 126 -0.04 -2.19 3.60
N TYR A 127 0.21 -2.40 2.30
CA TYR A 127 1.03 -1.49 1.52
C TYR A 127 0.27 -0.20 1.18
N THR A 128 -1.04 -0.27 0.94
CA THR A 128 -1.89 0.93 0.83
C THR A 128 -1.82 1.76 2.12
N THR A 129 -1.93 1.11 3.27
CA THR A 129 -1.78 1.75 4.59
C THR A 129 -0.41 2.42 4.73
N TYR A 130 0.67 1.73 4.32
CA TYR A 130 2.02 2.29 4.34
C TYR A 130 2.16 3.54 3.46
N ILE A 131 1.67 3.50 2.22
CA ILE A 131 1.75 4.64 1.29
C ILE A 131 0.93 5.82 1.83
N LEU A 132 -0.30 5.57 2.32
CA LEU A 132 -1.14 6.61 2.92
C LEU A 132 -0.45 7.29 4.12
N LEU A 133 0.30 6.53 4.94
CA LEU A 133 1.06 7.11 6.05
C LEU A 133 2.28 7.93 5.61
N LYS A 134 2.90 7.60 4.47
CA LYS A 134 4.09 8.30 3.97
C LYS A 134 3.74 9.55 3.16
N ILE A 135 2.73 9.48 2.29
CA ILE A 135 2.41 10.54 1.31
C ILE A 135 0.92 10.90 1.23
N GLY A 136 0.06 10.26 2.01
CA GLY A 136 -1.40 10.46 1.98
C GLY A 136 -1.89 11.77 2.64
N ASN A 137 -1.02 12.77 2.83
CA ASN A 137 -1.42 14.08 3.37
C ASN A 137 -2.03 14.99 2.31
N GLU A 138 -1.82 14.66 1.04
CA GLU A 138 -2.33 15.40 -0.11
C GLU A 138 -3.23 14.50 -0.94
N PHE A 139 -4.12 15.11 -1.73
CA PHE A 139 -4.91 14.38 -2.71
C PHE A 139 -4.00 13.84 -3.80
N ARG A 140 -4.04 12.53 -4.02
CA ARG A 140 -3.20 11.80 -4.99
C ARG A 140 -4.05 10.83 -5.78
N ASP A 141 -3.71 10.60 -7.05
CA ASP A 141 -4.50 9.75 -7.93
C ASP A 141 -4.50 8.30 -7.44
N VAL A 142 -5.69 7.69 -7.38
CA VAL A 142 -5.84 6.29 -6.92
C VAL A 142 -5.07 5.32 -7.80
N ARG A 143 -5.02 5.60 -9.11
CA ARG A 143 -4.22 4.86 -10.07
C ARG A 143 -2.75 4.75 -9.66
N ASP A 144 -2.16 5.82 -9.13
CA ASP A 144 -0.74 5.83 -8.76
C ASP A 144 -0.45 4.95 -7.56
N TYR A 145 -1.36 4.86 -6.58
CA TYR A 145 -1.25 3.89 -5.49
C TYR A 145 -1.25 2.45 -6.04
N ALA A 146 -2.15 2.13 -6.98
CA ALA A 146 -2.21 0.82 -7.62
C ALA A 146 -0.90 0.51 -8.37
N VAL A 147 -0.36 1.50 -9.09
CA VAL A 147 0.91 1.37 -9.81
C VAL A 147 2.07 1.10 -8.85
N GLU A 148 2.16 1.80 -7.72
CA GLU A 148 3.22 1.52 -6.73
C GLU A 148 3.12 0.11 -6.16
N ILE A 149 1.92 -0.41 -5.95
CA ILE A 149 1.72 -1.81 -5.52
C ILE A 149 2.23 -2.77 -6.58
N LEU A 150 1.83 -2.60 -7.84
CA LEU A 150 2.29 -3.46 -8.95
C LEU A 150 3.80 -3.38 -9.14
N ARG A 151 4.39 -2.18 -9.01
CA ARG A 151 5.83 -1.96 -9.17
C ARG A 151 6.66 -2.87 -8.26
N LEU A 152 6.17 -3.17 -7.06
CA LEU A 152 6.87 -4.01 -6.09
C LEU A 152 6.40 -5.46 -6.06
N PHE A 153 5.10 -5.69 -6.29
CA PHE A 153 4.45 -6.94 -5.92
C PHE A 153 3.66 -7.58 -7.05
N TRP A 154 3.80 -7.13 -8.31
CA TRP A 154 3.02 -7.70 -9.41
C TRP A 154 3.14 -9.23 -9.51
N GLN A 155 4.31 -9.81 -9.27
CA GLN A 155 4.53 -11.26 -9.39
C GLN A 155 3.70 -12.10 -8.40
N VAL A 156 3.23 -11.50 -7.30
CA VAL A 156 2.44 -12.20 -6.28
C VAL A 156 0.97 -11.78 -6.29
N ILE A 157 0.65 -10.67 -6.96
CA ILE A 157 -0.68 -10.06 -6.93
C ILE A 157 -1.45 -10.29 -8.24
N ILE A 158 -0.77 -10.32 -9.39
CA ILE A 158 -1.41 -10.54 -10.70
C ILE A 158 -0.84 -11.79 -11.39
N PRO A 159 -1.62 -12.45 -12.27
CA PRO A 159 -1.18 -13.69 -12.90
C PRO A 159 -0.01 -13.54 -13.87
N ASP A 160 0.10 -12.39 -14.55
CA ASP A 160 1.11 -12.12 -15.57
C ASP A 160 1.27 -10.60 -15.77
N LYS A 161 2.36 -10.16 -16.41
CA LYS A 161 2.71 -8.76 -16.68
C LYS A 161 1.90 -8.11 -17.82
N TYR A 162 0.97 -8.84 -18.45
CA TYR A 162 0.16 -8.33 -19.56
C TYR A 162 -0.77 -7.20 -19.13
N LYS A 163 -0.95 -6.21 -20.02
CA LYS A 163 -1.79 -5.02 -19.82
C LYS A 163 -3.16 -5.33 -19.23
N LYS A 164 -3.87 -6.34 -19.73
CA LYS A 164 -5.20 -6.73 -19.22
C LYS A 164 -5.25 -7.04 -17.73
N PHE A 165 -4.18 -7.62 -17.16
CA PHE A 165 -4.14 -7.95 -15.73
C PHE A 165 -3.77 -6.73 -14.89
N ARG A 166 -2.98 -5.81 -15.45
CA ARG A 166 -2.68 -4.50 -14.84
C ARG A 166 -3.94 -3.65 -14.76
N ASP A 167 -4.65 -3.50 -15.87
CA ASP A 167 -5.87 -2.70 -15.96
C ASP A 167 -6.95 -3.25 -15.01
N LEU A 168 -7.19 -4.57 -15.03
CA LEU A 168 -8.12 -5.23 -14.10
C LEU A 168 -7.71 -5.05 -12.63
N PHE A 169 -6.42 -5.06 -12.31
CA PHE A 169 -5.95 -4.79 -10.95
C PHE A 169 -6.24 -3.35 -10.54
N ILE A 170 -5.98 -2.37 -11.42
CA ILE A 170 -6.24 -0.95 -11.16
C ILE A 170 -7.73 -0.71 -10.94
N GLU A 171 -8.60 -1.29 -11.78
CA GLU A 171 -10.07 -1.19 -11.63
C GLU A 171 -10.54 -1.75 -10.29
N ARG A 172 -10.05 -2.95 -9.92
CA ARG A 172 -10.36 -3.56 -8.62
C ARG A 172 -9.86 -2.70 -7.48
N TYR A 173 -8.63 -2.20 -7.58
CA TYR A 173 -8.01 -1.33 -6.57
C TYR A 173 -8.83 -0.07 -6.35
N ALA A 174 -9.29 0.55 -7.43
CA ALA A 174 -10.13 1.72 -7.36
C ALA A 174 -11.49 1.43 -6.72
N LEU A 175 -12.11 0.29 -7.03
CA LEU A 175 -13.33 -0.14 -6.35
C LEU A 175 -13.11 -0.46 -4.87
N TYR A 176 -11.95 -1.00 -4.49
CA TYR A 176 -11.57 -1.22 -3.10
C TYR A 176 -11.40 0.09 -2.33
N CYS A 177 -10.70 1.07 -2.88
CA CYS A 177 -10.57 2.38 -2.24
C CYS A 177 -11.95 3.02 -2.01
N HIS A 178 -12.81 3.04 -3.05
CA HIS A 178 -14.13 3.66 -2.96
C HIS A 178 -15.12 2.85 -2.11
N GLY A 179 -15.13 1.52 -2.22
CA GLY A 179 -16.12 0.64 -1.60
C GLY A 179 -15.74 0.16 -0.20
N CYS A 180 -14.47 0.26 0.19
CA CYS A 180 -13.97 -0.20 1.48
C CYS A 180 -13.29 0.93 2.25
N LEU A 181 -12.22 1.55 1.72
CA LEU A 181 -11.47 2.54 2.50
C LEU A 181 -12.26 3.83 2.77
N LEU A 182 -13.02 4.31 1.79
CA LEU A 182 -13.79 5.55 1.90
C LEU A 182 -14.91 5.45 2.94
N PRO A 183 -15.81 4.44 2.94
CA PRO A 183 -16.87 4.36 3.94
C PRO A 183 -16.35 3.93 5.32
N LEU A 184 -15.15 3.35 5.40
CA LEU A 184 -14.42 3.15 6.67
C LEU A 184 -13.77 4.43 7.19
N GLY A 185 -13.94 5.57 6.49
CA GLY A 185 -13.39 6.86 6.90
C GLY A 185 -11.86 6.88 6.91
N LEU A 186 -11.19 5.99 6.17
CA LEU A 186 -9.73 5.92 6.10
C LEU A 186 -9.17 6.90 5.07
N ILE A 187 -9.95 7.17 4.03
CA ILE A 187 -9.64 8.14 2.99
C ILE A 187 -10.82 9.10 2.74
N GLU A 188 -10.53 10.25 2.16
CA GLU A 188 -11.49 11.22 1.65
C GLU A 188 -11.23 11.50 0.16
N LEU A 189 -12.27 11.91 -0.56
CA LEU A 189 -12.21 12.26 -1.99
C LEU A 189 -12.06 13.77 -2.19
N ASP A 190 -11.41 14.19 -3.28
CA ASP A 190 -11.33 15.60 -3.66
C ASP A 190 -12.63 16.15 -4.25
N ARG A 191 -13.55 15.26 -4.64
CA ARG A 191 -14.86 15.55 -5.20
C ARG A 191 -15.86 14.43 -4.87
N GLU A 192 -17.15 14.75 -4.92
CA GLU A 192 -18.20 13.73 -4.93
C GLU A 192 -18.10 12.87 -6.20
N LEU A 193 -18.31 11.57 -6.04
CA LEU A 193 -18.13 10.60 -7.10
C LEU A 193 -19.21 9.53 -7.02
N ASP A 194 -19.83 9.20 -8.14
CA ASP A 194 -20.74 8.06 -8.20
C ASP A 194 -19.93 6.74 -8.20
N PRO A 195 -20.41 5.66 -7.54
CA PRO A 195 -19.70 4.39 -7.48
C PRO A 195 -19.32 3.81 -8.85
N LEU A 196 -20.13 4.05 -9.87
CA LEU A 196 -19.85 3.59 -11.24
C LEU A 196 -18.66 4.32 -11.88
N GLN A 197 -18.37 5.55 -11.46
CA GLN A 197 -17.24 6.35 -11.94
C GLN A 197 -15.94 5.95 -11.21
N ALA A 198 -16.02 5.22 -10.09
CA ALA A 198 -14.85 4.77 -9.34
C ALA A 198 -14.07 3.68 -10.08
N VAL A 199 -14.70 2.93 -10.99
CA VAL A 199 -14.09 1.80 -11.70
C VAL A 199 -12.85 2.23 -12.48
N ASP A 200 -12.88 3.40 -13.09
CA ASP A 200 -11.79 3.87 -13.96
C ASP A 200 -10.55 4.34 -13.15
N GLY A 201 -10.68 4.48 -11.83
CA GLY A 201 -9.59 4.96 -10.96
C GLY A 201 -9.20 6.42 -11.17
N GLU A 202 -9.98 7.17 -11.96
CA GLU A 202 -9.76 8.58 -12.29
C GLU A 202 -10.30 9.51 -11.18
N TYR A 203 -9.82 9.32 -9.96
CA TYR A 203 -10.15 10.18 -8.83
C TYR A 203 -9.01 10.20 -7.82
N ARG A 204 -9.03 11.22 -6.96
CA ARG A 204 -7.96 11.47 -6.01
C ARG A 204 -8.40 11.24 -4.59
N VAL A 205 -7.50 10.67 -3.81
CA VAL A 205 -7.73 10.32 -2.41
C VAL A 205 -6.63 10.90 -1.54
N LYS A 206 -7.02 11.20 -0.31
CA LYS A 206 -6.14 11.64 0.78
C LYS A 206 -6.53 10.87 2.04
N ALA A 207 -5.59 10.62 2.95
CA ALA A 207 -5.89 10.04 4.25
C ALA A 207 -6.71 11.03 5.11
N THR A 208 -7.72 10.52 5.80
CA THR A 208 -8.51 11.35 6.73
C THR A 208 -7.73 11.73 7.99
N ASP A 209 -8.27 12.68 8.75
CA ASP A 209 -7.74 12.98 10.08
C ASP A 209 -7.85 11.78 11.02
N PHE A 210 -8.97 11.02 10.94
CA PHE A 210 -9.13 9.80 11.71
C PHE A 210 -8.00 8.79 11.42
N PHE A 211 -7.74 8.48 10.14
CA PHE A 211 -6.68 7.55 9.77
C PHE A 211 -5.34 7.99 10.36
N ARG A 212 -5.01 9.28 10.21
CA ARG A 212 -3.77 9.83 10.75
C ARG A 212 -3.70 9.69 12.26
N GLU A 213 -4.78 9.96 12.99
CA GLU A 213 -4.78 9.83 14.46
C GLU A 213 -4.73 8.38 14.94
N TRP A 214 -5.36 7.47 14.21
CA TRP A 214 -5.53 6.07 14.59
C TRP A 214 -4.31 5.20 14.30
N ILE A 215 -3.61 5.41 13.19
CA ILE A 215 -2.50 4.53 12.80
C ILE A 215 -1.24 5.33 12.50
N ARG A 216 -0.10 4.82 12.95
CA ARG A 216 1.22 5.40 12.74
C ARG A 216 2.19 4.34 12.24
N LEU A 217 3.22 4.78 11.52
CA LEU A 217 4.38 3.92 11.30
C LEU A 217 5.08 3.66 12.64
N SER A 218 5.48 2.42 12.83
CA SER A 218 6.27 2.00 13.98
C SER A 218 7.55 2.83 14.10
N SER A 219 8.04 2.99 15.33
CA SER A 219 9.16 3.90 15.65
C SER A 219 10.44 3.61 14.85
N PHE A 220 10.67 2.36 14.43
CA PHE A 220 11.83 1.97 13.63
C PHE A 220 11.73 2.33 12.14
N LEU A 221 10.62 2.92 11.69
CA LEU A 221 10.37 3.36 10.30
C LEU A 221 10.22 4.88 10.16
N ARG A 222 10.41 5.62 11.26
CA ARG A 222 10.22 7.08 11.33
C ARG A 222 11.43 7.89 10.82
N GLU A 223 12.35 7.26 10.11
CA GLU A 223 13.44 7.92 9.38
C GLU A 223 12.95 8.42 8.01
#